data_AF-A0A1S8AAD4-F1
#
_entry.id   AF-A0A1S8AAD4-F1
#
_cell.length_a   1.000
_cell.length_b   1.000
_cell.length_c   1.000
_cell.angle_alpha   90.00
_cell.angle_beta   90.00
_cell.angle_gamma   90.00
#
_symmetry.space_group_name_H-M   'P 1'
#
loop_
_entity.id
_entity.type
_entity.pdbx_description
1 polymer ?
#
loop_
_entity_poly.entity_id
_entity_poly.type
_entity_poly.pdbx_seq_one_letter_code
_entity_poly.pdbx_strand_id
1 'polypeptide(L)'
;MGSSSRSSRGSRGQGSVKKMIESLQNHTVNTLTELCRIERTAIATETEQERQAFQEPLAAAWDYYVNSNQLLLELRGLTRNYPASSSLVDEARQLVADDPNSIQSWNLAWLCLVKIRDAGLVLTCAQAESEKPEMWGGREPSAEEAEQLARCFVYEWSQAIDVMLRHWHATPTWY
;
A
#
# COMPACT_ATOMS: atom_id res chain seq x y z
N MET A 1 15.75 44.07 33.80
CA MET A 1 15.62 43.70 32.37
C MET A 1 16.01 42.24 32.24
N GLY A 2 15.04 41.34 32.10
CA GLY A 2 15.28 39.92 31.89
C GLY A 2 14.32 39.42 30.83
N SER A 3 14.81 39.26 29.61
CA SER A 3 14.01 38.85 28.45
C SER A 3 13.69 37.36 28.52
N SER A 4 12.41 37.05 28.63
CA SER A 4 11.86 35.70 28.49
C SER A 4 11.81 35.30 27.02
N SER A 5 12.75 34.49 26.56
CA SER A 5 12.68 33.82 25.26
C SER A 5 11.92 32.50 25.41
N ARG A 6 10.60 32.54 25.21
CA ARG A 6 9.76 31.33 25.13
C ARG A 6 8.98 31.30 23.80
N SER A 7 8.95 30.09 23.23
CA SER A 7 8.06 29.54 22.20
C SER A 7 8.08 30.15 20.79
N SER A 8 8.97 29.67 19.92
CA SER A 8 8.81 29.75 18.45
C SER A 8 8.73 28.38 17.75
N ARG A 9 8.84 27.28 18.50
CA ARG A 9 8.80 25.91 17.94
C ARG A 9 7.38 25.42 17.58
N GLY A 10 6.35 25.82 18.34
CA GLY A 10 4.97 25.35 18.11
C GLY A 10 4.35 25.81 16.79
N SER A 11 4.60 27.06 16.38
CA SER A 11 4.01 27.64 15.17
C SER A 11 4.55 27.04 13.86
N ARG A 12 5.83 26.65 13.82
CA ARG A 12 6.43 25.99 12.64
C ARG A 12 5.98 24.54 12.46
N GLY A 13 5.77 23.81 13.56
CA GLY A 13 5.27 22.42 13.54
C GLY A 13 3.83 22.35 13.04
N GLN A 14 2.95 23.19 13.57
CA GLN A 14 1.53 23.24 13.18
C GLN A 14 1.32 23.59 11.70
N GLY A 15 2.13 24.50 11.15
CA GLY A 15 2.09 24.83 9.72
C GLY A 15 2.53 23.67 8.82
N SER A 16 3.38 22.77 9.32
CA SER A 16 3.81 21.57 8.60
C SER A 16 2.74 20.48 8.63
N VAL A 17 2.09 20.27 9.77
CA VAL A 17 0.97 19.30 9.93
C VAL A 17 -0.18 19.66 9.01
N LYS A 18 -0.62 20.93 9.02
CA LYS A 18 -1.71 21.40 8.17
C LYS A 18 -1.44 21.16 6.68
N LYS A 19 -0.21 21.45 6.22
CA LYS A 19 0.19 21.19 4.82
C LYS A 19 0.15 19.71 4.47
N MET A 20 0.60 18.82 5.37
CA MET A 20 0.54 17.37 5.14
C MET A 20 -0.91 16.90 5.03
N ILE A 21 -1.80 17.38 5.90
CA ILE A 21 -3.24 17.08 5.83
C ILE A 21 -3.85 17.57 4.50
N GLU A 22 -3.57 18.82 4.11
CA GLU A 22 -4.02 19.37 2.83
C GLU A 22 -3.50 18.55 1.64
N SER A 23 -2.24 18.09 1.70
CA SER A 23 -1.66 17.23 0.65
C SER A 23 -2.34 15.87 0.53
N LEU A 24 -2.72 15.26 1.65
CA LEU A 24 -3.47 14.00 1.71
C LEU A 24 -4.89 14.17 1.14
N GLN A 25 -5.60 15.22 1.59
CA GLN A 25 -6.98 15.51 1.16
C GLN A 25 -7.08 15.82 -0.32
N ASN A 26 -6.07 16.51 -0.88
CA ASN A 26 -6.03 16.83 -2.30
C ASN A 26 -5.37 15.74 -3.15
N HIS A 27 -4.99 14.61 -2.55
CA HIS A 27 -4.28 13.49 -3.21
C HIS A 27 -3.02 13.90 -4.00
N THR A 28 -2.42 15.04 -3.65
CA THR A 28 -1.16 15.51 -4.27
C THR A 28 0.03 14.64 -3.91
N VAL A 29 -0.10 13.89 -2.82
CA VAL A 29 0.82 12.85 -2.38
C VAL A 29 0.11 11.52 -2.49
N ASN A 30 0.54 10.69 -3.44
CA ASN A 30 -0.12 9.41 -3.75
C ASN A 30 0.87 8.28 -4.02
N THR A 31 2.14 8.37 -3.62
CA THR A 31 3.08 7.24 -3.70
C THR A 31 3.18 6.54 -2.35
N LEU A 32 3.47 5.22 -2.38
CA LEU A 32 3.67 4.43 -1.16
C LEU A 32 4.70 5.08 -0.23
N THR A 33 5.82 5.50 -0.81
CA THR A 33 6.93 6.08 -0.06
C THR A 33 6.50 7.33 0.71
N GLU A 34 5.79 8.25 0.05
CA GLU A 34 5.40 9.51 0.65
C GLU A 34 4.24 9.35 1.63
N LEU A 35 3.25 8.50 1.34
CA LEU A 35 2.17 8.18 2.28
C LEU A 35 2.73 7.54 3.56
N CYS A 36 3.64 6.57 3.45
CA CYS A 36 4.34 5.99 4.61
C CYS A 36 5.20 7.02 5.36
N ARG A 37 5.78 8.01 4.66
CA ARG A 37 6.53 9.09 5.31
C ARG A 37 5.61 10.00 6.14
N ILE A 38 4.44 10.34 5.63
CA ILE A 38 3.44 11.13 6.36
C ILE A 38 2.88 10.32 7.54
N GLU A 39 2.57 9.04 7.34
CA GLU A 39 2.14 8.12 8.40
C GLU A 39 3.14 8.08 9.57
N ARG A 40 4.43 7.89 9.29
CA ARG A 40 5.47 7.93 10.34
C ARG A 40 5.53 9.25 11.08
N THR A 41 5.24 10.36 10.38
CA THR A 41 5.22 11.70 10.99
C THR A 41 3.99 11.86 11.89
N ALA A 42 2.84 11.35 11.46
CA ALA A 42 1.62 11.32 12.28
C ALA A 42 1.83 10.51 13.57
N ILE A 43 2.43 9.32 13.48
CA ILE A 43 2.73 8.48 14.66
C ILE A 43 3.72 9.16 15.62
N ALA A 44 4.73 9.85 15.08
CA ALA A 44 5.74 10.54 15.90
C ALA A 44 5.24 11.83 16.57
N THR A 45 3.98 12.24 16.33
CA THR A 45 3.46 13.49 16.87
C THR A 45 3.15 13.36 18.37
N GLU A 46 3.61 14.35 19.15
CA GLU A 46 3.53 14.34 20.62
C GLU A 46 2.12 14.65 21.14
N THR A 47 1.32 15.41 20.39
CA THR A 47 -0.01 15.84 20.84
C THR A 47 -1.10 14.93 20.27
N GLU A 48 -2.03 14.54 21.14
CA GLU A 48 -3.16 13.71 20.75
C GLU A 48 -4.06 14.40 19.71
N GLN A 49 -4.21 15.71 19.82
CA GLN A 49 -5.01 16.50 18.88
C GLN A 49 -4.46 16.45 17.45
N GLU A 50 -3.14 16.56 17.28
CA GLU A 50 -2.52 16.48 15.96
C GLU A 50 -2.56 15.05 15.42
N ARG A 51 -2.39 14.02 16.27
CA ARG A 51 -2.58 12.62 15.86
C ARG A 51 -3.99 12.35 15.34
N GLN A 52 -5.01 12.82 16.07
CA GLN A 52 -6.41 12.71 15.65
C GLN A 52 -6.67 13.44 14.34
N ALA A 53 -6.04 14.60 14.12
CA ALA A 53 -6.19 15.36 12.88
C ALA A 53 -5.67 14.60 11.64
N PHE A 54 -4.79 13.61 11.81
CA PHE A 54 -4.31 12.78 10.71
C PHE A 54 -5.20 11.58 10.41
N GLN A 55 -6.02 11.10 11.36
CA GLN A 55 -6.69 9.79 11.25
C GLN A 55 -7.54 9.65 9.99
N GLU A 56 -8.52 10.53 9.81
CA GLU A 56 -9.42 10.51 8.66
C GLU A 56 -8.70 10.83 7.34
N PRO A 57 -7.86 11.90 7.24
CA PRO A 57 -7.13 12.18 6.00
C PRO A 57 -6.20 11.05 5.54
N LEU A 58 -5.52 10.38 6.47
CA LEU A 58 -4.63 9.27 6.15
C LEU A 58 -5.40 8.02 5.73
N ALA A 59 -6.49 7.68 6.42
CA ALA A 59 -7.35 6.56 6.04
C ALA A 59 -7.94 6.78 4.63
N ALA A 60 -8.45 7.98 4.35
CA ALA A 60 -8.98 8.33 3.02
C ALA A 60 -7.90 8.31 1.93
N ALA A 61 -6.67 8.74 2.25
CA ALA A 61 -5.56 8.70 1.29
C ALA A 61 -5.14 7.26 0.94
N TRP A 62 -5.11 6.33 1.90
CA TRP A 62 -4.85 4.91 1.61
C TRP A 62 -5.98 4.26 0.85
N ASP A 63 -7.22 4.59 1.16
CA ASP A 63 -8.37 4.13 0.39
C ASP A 63 -8.26 4.58 -1.07
N TYR A 64 -8.01 5.88 -1.29
CA TYR A 64 -7.79 6.43 -2.62
C TYR A 64 -6.59 5.77 -3.33
N TYR A 65 -5.47 5.57 -2.64
CA TYR A 65 -4.27 4.93 -3.19
C TYR A 65 -4.54 3.53 -3.76
N VAL A 66 -5.34 2.73 -3.06
CA VAL A 66 -5.71 1.40 -3.53
C VAL A 66 -6.78 1.49 -4.64
N ASN A 67 -7.83 2.27 -4.42
CA ASN A 67 -9.00 2.32 -5.30
C ASN A 67 -8.75 3.08 -6.63
N SER A 68 -7.72 3.93 -6.70
CA SER A 68 -7.29 4.62 -7.92
C SER A 68 -6.26 3.85 -8.76
N ASN A 69 -6.02 2.57 -8.44
CA ASN A 69 -5.00 1.69 -9.05
C ASN A 69 -3.54 2.11 -8.80
N GLN A 70 -3.29 3.07 -7.91
CA GLN A 70 -1.92 3.54 -7.66
C GLN A 70 -1.04 2.45 -7.02
N LEU A 71 -1.61 1.61 -6.14
CA LEU A 71 -0.96 0.39 -5.65
C LEU A 71 -0.54 -0.54 -6.79
N LEU A 72 -1.45 -0.83 -7.72
CA LEU A 72 -1.17 -1.70 -8.87
C LEU A 72 -0.10 -1.11 -9.80
N LEU A 73 -0.12 0.21 -10.01
CA LEU A 73 0.88 0.89 -10.83
C LEU A 73 2.28 0.78 -10.22
N GLU A 74 2.41 0.97 -8.90
CA GLU A 74 3.70 0.80 -8.23
C GLU A 74 4.16 -0.65 -8.21
N LEU A 75 3.26 -1.63 -8.01
CA LEU A 75 3.57 -3.05 -8.16
C LEU A 75 4.14 -3.36 -9.54
N ARG A 76 3.46 -2.89 -10.61
CA ARG A 76 3.95 -3.06 -11.99
C ARG A 76 5.28 -2.38 -12.26
N GLY A 77 5.57 -1.30 -11.54
CA GLY A 77 6.89 -0.65 -11.57
C GLY A 77 8.02 -1.52 -11.03
N LEU A 78 7.70 -2.44 -10.11
CA LEU A 78 8.62 -3.42 -9.51
C LEU A 78 8.66 -4.75 -10.26
N THR A 79 7.57 -5.13 -10.95
CA THR A 79 7.45 -6.39 -11.69
C THR A 79 7.56 -6.16 -13.21
N ARG A 80 8.72 -5.73 -13.69
CA ARG A 80 8.85 -5.24 -15.08
C ARG A 80 8.91 -6.36 -16.12
N ASN A 81 9.42 -7.52 -15.74
CA ASN A 81 9.56 -8.65 -16.66
C ASN A 81 8.22 -9.37 -16.81
N TYR A 82 7.47 -9.44 -15.72
CA TYR A 82 6.19 -10.08 -15.59
C TYR A 82 5.22 -9.16 -14.83
N PRO A 83 4.60 -8.18 -15.50
CA PRO A 83 3.72 -7.19 -14.87
C PRO A 83 2.65 -7.81 -13.97
N ALA A 84 2.53 -7.29 -12.75
CA ALA A 84 1.53 -7.72 -11.78
C ALA A 84 0.11 -7.62 -12.37
N SER A 85 -0.65 -8.72 -12.20
CA SER A 85 -2.06 -8.76 -12.57
C SER A 85 -2.89 -7.85 -11.69
N SER A 86 -3.92 -7.23 -12.25
CA SER A 86 -4.91 -6.48 -11.46
C SER A 86 -5.64 -7.38 -10.47
N SER A 87 -5.81 -8.67 -10.81
CA SER A 87 -6.48 -9.67 -9.97
C SER A 87 -5.87 -9.77 -8.57
N LEU A 88 -4.55 -9.56 -8.42
CA LEU A 88 -3.91 -9.54 -7.09
C LEU A 88 -4.54 -8.50 -6.16
N VAL A 89 -4.74 -7.28 -6.66
CA VAL A 89 -5.29 -6.18 -5.86
C VAL A 89 -6.79 -6.33 -5.72
N ASP A 90 -7.49 -6.76 -6.77
CA ASP A 90 -8.94 -6.94 -6.74
C ASP A 90 -9.36 -8.05 -5.75
N GLU A 91 -8.71 -9.21 -5.80
CA GLU A 91 -8.99 -10.33 -4.87
C GLU A 91 -8.59 -9.97 -3.43
N ALA A 92 -7.46 -9.29 -3.24
CA ALA A 92 -7.04 -8.85 -1.91
C ALA A 92 -8.04 -7.87 -1.29
N ARG A 93 -8.60 -6.95 -2.07
CA ARG A 93 -9.64 -6.03 -1.60
C ARG A 93 -10.89 -6.77 -1.14
N GLN A 94 -11.31 -7.80 -1.86
CA GLN A 94 -12.44 -8.64 -1.43
C GLN A 94 -12.13 -9.35 -0.12
N LEU A 95 -10.94 -9.96 0.01
CA LEU A 95 -10.53 -10.62 1.24
C LEU A 95 -10.40 -9.67 2.44
N VAL A 96 -10.06 -8.41 2.21
CA VAL A 96 -10.05 -7.38 3.27
C VAL A 96 -11.48 -7.01 3.68
N ALA A 97 -12.38 -6.84 2.71
CA ALA A 97 -13.79 -6.51 2.97
C ALA A 97 -14.51 -7.62 3.74
N ASP A 98 -14.17 -8.88 3.46
CA ASP A 98 -14.77 -10.06 4.11
C ASP A 98 -14.14 -10.40 5.46
N ASP A 99 -13.00 -9.80 5.83
CA ASP A 99 -12.30 -10.09 7.08
C ASP A 99 -12.74 -9.16 8.22
N PRO A 100 -13.48 -9.66 9.22
CA PRO A 100 -13.94 -8.85 10.35
C PRO A 100 -12.79 -8.29 11.19
N ASN A 101 -11.57 -8.84 11.11
CA ASN A 101 -10.40 -8.31 11.82
C ASN A 101 -9.73 -7.15 11.07
N SER A 102 -10.06 -6.91 9.79
CA SER A 102 -9.46 -5.82 9.02
C SER A 102 -9.84 -4.43 9.54
N ILE A 103 -10.90 -4.33 10.35
CA ILE A 103 -11.28 -3.09 11.06
C ILE A 103 -10.20 -2.56 12.01
N GLN A 104 -9.20 -3.39 12.35
CA GLN A 104 -8.13 -3.02 13.30
C GLN A 104 -7.07 -2.12 12.67
N SER A 105 -6.96 -2.11 11.34
CA SER A 105 -6.03 -1.24 10.61
C SER A 105 -6.83 -0.30 9.69
N TRP A 106 -6.41 0.96 9.67
CA TRP A 106 -6.94 1.99 8.78
C TRP A 106 -6.17 2.02 7.44
N ASN A 107 -5.09 1.25 7.33
CA ASN A 107 -4.21 1.23 6.17
C ASN A 107 -4.63 0.11 5.21
N LEU A 108 -5.50 0.47 4.25
CA LEU A 108 -6.02 -0.47 3.25
C LEU A 108 -4.91 -1.06 2.37
N ALA A 109 -3.87 -0.29 2.06
CA ALA A 109 -2.75 -0.74 1.22
C ALA A 109 -1.96 -1.86 1.91
N TRP A 110 -1.60 -1.66 3.18
CA TRP A 110 -0.92 -2.67 3.98
C TRP A 110 -1.79 -3.93 4.14
N LEU A 111 -3.08 -3.77 4.42
CA LEU A 111 -4.02 -4.90 4.52
C LEU A 111 -4.07 -5.72 3.23
N CYS A 112 -4.18 -5.06 2.07
CA CYS A 112 -4.17 -5.73 0.77
C CYS A 112 -2.85 -6.48 0.54
N LEU A 113 -1.70 -5.84 0.78
CA LEU A 113 -0.39 -6.47 0.59
C LEU A 113 -0.20 -7.70 1.49
N VAL A 114 -0.67 -7.65 2.74
CA VAL A 114 -0.65 -8.80 3.66
C VAL A 114 -1.55 -9.92 3.16
N LYS A 115 -2.78 -9.62 2.69
CA LYS A 115 -3.65 -10.64 2.09
C LYS A 115 -3.03 -11.26 0.85
N ILE A 116 -2.40 -10.46 -0.01
CA ILE A 116 -1.70 -10.97 -1.21
C ILE A 116 -0.63 -11.99 -0.81
N ARG A 117 0.20 -11.66 0.19
CA ARG A 117 1.28 -12.51 0.67
C ARG A 117 0.76 -13.77 1.38
N ASP A 118 -0.19 -13.62 2.29
CA ASP A 118 -0.52 -14.66 3.28
C ASP A 118 -1.70 -15.55 2.85
N ALA A 119 -2.58 -15.07 1.96
CA ALA A 119 -3.73 -15.86 1.47
C ALA A 119 -3.40 -16.69 0.22
N GLY A 120 -2.14 -16.75 -0.21
CA GLY A 120 -1.71 -17.51 -1.39
C GLY A 120 -2.11 -16.89 -2.72
N LEU A 121 -2.56 -15.63 -2.74
CA LEU A 121 -3.03 -14.95 -3.96
C LEU A 121 -1.96 -14.85 -5.04
N VAL A 122 -0.69 -14.69 -4.65
CA VAL A 122 0.41 -14.67 -5.62
C VAL A 122 0.42 -15.95 -6.47
N LEU A 123 0.25 -17.12 -5.85
CA LEU A 123 0.26 -18.40 -6.55
C LEU A 123 -0.99 -18.58 -7.41
N THR A 124 -2.17 -18.34 -6.85
CA THR A 124 -3.44 -18.55 -7.56
C THR A 124 -3.57 -17.62 -8.76
N CYS A 125 -3.25 -16.33 -8.60
CA CYS A 125 -3.28 -15.39 -9.70
C CYS A 125 -2.19 -15.69 -10.74
N ALA A 126 -0.99 -16.14 -10.32
CA ALA A 126 0.09 -16.46 -11.25
C ALA A 126 -0.25 -17.67 -12.13
N GLN A 127 -0.88 -18.70 -11.56
CA GLN A 127 -1.38 -19.85 -12.31
C GLN A 127 -2.44 -19.41 -13.32
N ALA A 128 -3.44 -18.65 -12.87
CA ALA A 128 -4.51 -18.14 -13.74
C ALA A 128 -3.97 -17.24 -14.88
N GLU A 129 -2.98 -16.37 -14.62
CA GLU A 129 -2.34 -15.57 -15.67
C GLU A 129 -1.52 -16.44 -16.63
N SER A 130 -0.81 -17.45 -16.14
CA SER A 130 0.06 -18.28 -16.97
C SER A 130 -0.71 -19.16 -17.96
N GLU A 131 -1.98 -19.45 -17.70
CA GLU A 131 -2.84 -20.24 -18.58
C GLU A 131 -3.47 -19.40 -19.70
N LYS A 132 -3.42 -18.07 -19.59
CA LYS A 132 -4.04 -17.18 -20.57
C LYS A 132 -3.38 -17.31 -21.95
N PRO A 133 -4.15 -17.58 -23.02
CA PRO A 133 -3.59 -17.70 -24.37
C PRO A 133 -2.80 -16.48 -24.82
N GLU A 134 -3.12 -15.28 -24.33
CA GLU A 134 -2.42 -14.03 -24.62
C GLU A 134 -0.94 -14.08 -24.22
N MET A 135 -0.59 -14.83 -23.17
CA MET A 135 0.80 -15.03 -22.74
C MET A 135 1.61 -15.90 -23.71
N TRP A 136 0.92 -16.61 -24.60
CA TRP A 136 1.51 -17.59 -25.51
C TRP A 136 1.28 -17.21 -26.99
N GLY A 137 0.91 -15.96 -27.26
CA GLY A 137 0.63 -15.51 -28.64
C GLY A 137 -0.68 -16.05 -29.21
N GLY A 138 -1.66 -16.35 -28.35
CA GLY A 138 -3.00 -16.81 -28.72
C GLY A 138 -3.16 -18.33 -28.78
N ARG A 139 -2.11 -19.11 -28.46
CA ARG A 139 -2.21 -20.58 -28.36
C ARG A 139 -2.51 -21.01 -26.93
N GLU A 140 -3.03 -22.21 -26.78
CA GLU A 140 -3.09 -22.88 -25.48
C GLU A 140 -1.69 -23.41 -25.09
N PRO A 141 -1.20 -23.14 -23.88
CA PRO A 141 0.02 -23.75 -23.37
C PRO A 141 -0.21 -25.20 -22.96
N SER A 142 0.86 -25.99 -22.95
CA SER A 142 0.87 -27.23 -22.16
C SER A 142 0.89 -26.92 -20.66
N ALA A 143 0.49 -27.88 -19.83
CA ALA A 143 0.52 -27.73 -18.37
C ALA A 143 1.92 -27.40 -17.84
N GLU A 144 2.97 -27.99 -18.42
CA GLU A 144 4.36 -27.75 -18.02
C GLU A 144 4.82 -26.33 -18.39
N GLU A 145 4.44 -25.85 -19.58
CA GLU A 145 4.73 -24.48 -20.01
C GLU A 145 4.05 -23.44 -19.12
N ALA A 146 2.76 -23.61 -18.84
CA ALA A 146 2.01 -22.76 -17.92
C ALA A 146 2.65 -22.75 -16.53
N GLU A 147 3.00 -23.93 -15.99
CA GLU A 147 3.65 -24.03 -14.69
C GLU A 147 5.01 -23.31 -14.64
N GLN A 148 5.83 -23.43 -15.68
CA GLN A 148 7.11 -22.73 -15.76
C GLN A 148 6.93 -21.21 -15.75
N LEU A 149 5.96 -20.69 -16.52
CA LEU A 149 5.65 -19.27 -16.54
C LEU A 149 5.05 -18.79 -15.20
N ALA A 150 4.18 -19.58 -14.58
CA ALA A 150 3.63 -19.29 -13.25
C ALA A 150 4.73 -19.13 -12.20
N ARG A 151 5.77 -19.98 -12.24
CA ARG A 151 6.92 -19.85 -11.32
C ARG A 151 7.66 -18.52 -11.50
N CYS A 152 7.77 -18.01 -12.74
CA CYS A 152 8.36 -16.71 -13.00
C CYS A 152 7.51 -15.55 -12.43
N PHE A 153 6.19 -15.61 -12.62
CA PHE A 153 5.25 -14.67 -12.00
C PHE A 153 5.39 -14.68 -10.49
N VAL A 154 5.28 -15.86 -9.86
CA VAL A 154 5.37 -16.03 -8.40
C VAL A 154 6.66 -15.41 -7.87
N TYR A 155 7.80 -15.72 -8.50
CA TYR A 155 9.08 -15.19 -8.06
C TYR A 155 9.10 -13.66 -8.09
N GLU A 156 8.77 -13.02 -9.21
CA GLU A 156 8.88 -11.56 -9.32
C GLU A 156 7.83 -10.85 -8.47
N TRP A 157 6.59 -11.35 -8.44
CA TRP A 157 5.50 -10.75 -7.67
C TRP A 157 5.73 -10.86 -6.17
N SER A 158 6.18 -12.03 -5.66
CA SER A 158 6.53 -12.16 -4.24
C SER A 158 7.63 -11.17 -3.83
N GLN A 159 8.68 -11.02 -4.65
CA GLN A 159 9.73 -10.03 -4.38
C GLN A 159 9.19 -8.59 -4.34
N ALA A 160 8.31 -8.22 -5.28
CA ALA A 160 7.69 -6.89 -5.29
C ALA A 160 6.82 -6.64 -4.06
N ILE A 161 6.03 -7.63 -3.64
CA ILE A 161 5.20 -7.53 -2.43
C ILE A 161 6.07 -7.37 -1.18
N ASP A 162 7.15 -8.15 -1.06
CA ASP A 162 8.11 -8.02 0.05
C ASP A 162 8.84 -6.67 0.05
N VAL A 163 9.15 -6.12 -1.12
CA VAL A 163 9.71 -4.75 -1.26
C VAL A 163 8.73 -3.73 -0.71
N MET A 164 7.45 -3.78 -1.09
CA MET A 164 6.46 -2.80 -0.64
C MET A 164 6.15 -2.95 0.86
N LEU A 165 6.03 -4.18 1.36
CA LEU A 165 5.76 -4.43 2.79
C LEU A 165 6.87 -3.93 3.72
N ARG A 166 8.12 -3.84 3.25
CA ARG A 166 9.24 -3.27 4.03
C ARG A 166 9.07 -1.80 4.39
N HIS A 167 8.10 -1.09 3.82
CA HIS A 167 7.79 0.27 4.24
C HIS A 167 7.24 0.36 5.66
N TRP A 168 6.68 -0.72 6.19
CA TRP A 168 6.14 -0.83 7.54
C TRP A 168 7.00 -1.76 8.40
N HIS A 169 7.56 -1.23 9.48
CA HIS A 169 8.31 -2.03 10.46
C HIS A 169 7.40 -2.73 11.49
N ALA A 170 6.17 -2.25 11.65
CA ALA A 170 5.14 -2.79 12.53
C ALA A 170 3.77 -2.63 11.87
N THR A 171 2.77 -3.36 12.34
CA THR A 171 1.38 -3.25 11.89
C THR A 171 0.89 -1.79 12.06
N PRO A 172 0.37 -1.14 11.01
CA PRO A 172 -0.16 0.22 11.11
C PRO A 172 -1.54 0.20 11.79
N THR A 173 -1.55 0.26 13.11
CA THR A 173 -2.75 0.39 13.95
C THR A 173 -2.77 1.77 14.62
N TRP A 174 -3.96 2.34 14.83
CA TRP A 174 -4.10 3.47 15.77
C TRP A 174 -4.01 2.90 17.20
N TYR A 175 -3.19 3.50 18.07
CA TYR A 175 -3.10 3.21 19.50
C TYR A 175 -3.77 4.31 20.32
#